data_AF-A0A949XVR6-F1
#
_entry.id   AF-A0A949XVR6-F1
#
_cell.length_a   1.000
_cell.length_b   1.000
_cell.length_c   1.000
_cell.angle_alpha   90.00
_cell.angle_beta   90.00
_cell.angle_gamma   90.00
#
_symmetry.space_group_name_H-M   'P 1'
#
loop_
_entity.id
_entity.type
_entity.pdbx_description
1 polymer ?
#
loop_
_entity_poly.entity_id
_entity_poly.type
_entity_poly.pdbx_seq_one_letter_code
_entity_poly.pdbx_strand_id
1 'polypeptide(L)'
;MITERIKTMLEACEAGQPTFPPTVLFNENWLLRIVIDWFAGHSGDRYPLSLRPGARWFSEAWLPSAFLSRYRGDKLAESRTHADGVLGHFVIGDPGTAGLSLEPDARQFTVIEGKLYNRLSPGVRNAPSYDQAARTVACVAEVLRRVGRDPASVDDLAYLILAPQARIDDGVFAWETSGESIHRKVRRRVEEYAGERDAWFTDWFEPTLRRIELRCLSWEDIIEVVAFHDTESGQFIDSFYGKCLRYNRPQALASFPGRRCRSNRPAAAERSRDK
;
A
#
# COMPACT_ATOMS: atom_id res chain seq x y z
N MET A 1 -27.64 17.41 2.62
CA MET A 1 -26.91 16.53 1.68
C MET A 1 -25.99 15.63 2.48
N ILE A 2 -25.88 14.34 2.13
CA ILE A 2 -25.07 13.36 2.91
C ILE A 2 -23.58 13.74 2.93
N THR A 3 -23.07 14.32 1.84
CA THR A 3 -21.69 14.81 1.68
C THR A 3 -21.33 15.91 2.68
N GLU A 4 -22.22 16.88 2.89
CA GLU A 4 -22.02 17.94 3.90
C GLU A 4 -21.92 17.36 5.31
N ARG A 5 -22.74 16.35 5.64
CA ARG A 5 -22.66 15.68 6.96
C ARG A 5 -21.32 14.95 7.12
N ILE A 6 -20.84 14.29 6.06
CA ILE A 6 -19.52 13.64 6.07
C ILE A 6 -18.43 14.68 6.28
N LYS A 7 -18.46 15.79 5.51
CA LYS A 7 -17.50 16.90 5.66
C LYS A 7 -17.46 17.41 7.10
N THR A 8 -18.61 17.68 7.72
CA THR A 8 -18.67 18.10 9.14
C THR A 8 -18.02 17.08 10.08
N MET A 9 -18.20 15.77 9.85
CA MET A 9 -17.54 14.74 10.66
C MET A 9 -16.02 14.73 10.47
N LEU A 10 -15.53 14.98 9.26
CA LEU A 10 -14.09 15.10 8.96
C LEU A 10 -13.49 16.37 9.63
N GLU A 11 -14.16 17.52 9.49
CA GLU A 11 -13.76 18.79 10.12
C GLU A 11 -13.72 18.68 11.65
N ALA A 12 -14.66 17.94 12.25
CA ALA A 12 -14.65 17.68 13.69
C ALA A 12 -13.40 16.91 14.15
N CYS A 13 -12.82 16.05 13.30
CA CYS A 13 -11.55 15.39 13.61
C CYS A 13 -10.38 16.40 13.62
N GLU A 14 -10.39 17.38 12.72
CA GLU A 14 -9.38 18.45 12.71
C GLU A 14 -9.50 19.37 13.94
N ALA A 15 -10.74 19.68 14.34
CA ALA A 15 -11.04 20.52 15.50
C ALA A 15 -10.80 19.84 16.87
N GLY A 16 -10.34 18.59 16.88
CA GLY A 16 -10.11 17.83 18.12
C GLY A 16 -11.38 17.35 18.82
N GLN A 17 -12.50 17.29 18.09
CA GLN A 17 -13.80 16.75 18.55
C GLN A 17 -14.24 15.55 17.69
N PRO A 18 -13.40 14.52 17.51
CA PRO A 18 -13.67 13.45 16.56
C PRO A 18 -14.91 12.63 16.92
N THR A 19 -15.71 12.31 15.89
CA THR A 19 -16.85 11.37 16.01
C THR A 19 -16.48 9.93 15.63
N PHE A 20 -15.25 9.73 15.14
CA PHE A 20 -14.63 8.44 14.81
C PHE A 20 -13.11 8.53 15.05
N PRO A 21 -12.37 7.42 15.15
CA PRO A 21 -10.93 7.46 15.42
C PRO A 21 -10.17 8.32 14.39
N PRO A 22 -9.34 9.31 14.79
CA PRO A 22 -8.63 10.17 13.85
C PRO A 22 -7.75 9.43 12.84
N THR A 23 -7.28 8.22 13.16
CA THR A 23 -6.51 7.34 12.26
C THR A 23 -7.29 6.88 11.03
N VAL A 24 -8.62 7.01 11.01
CA VAL A 24 -9.44 6.76 9.81
C VAL A 24 -9.26 7.87 8.77
N LEU A 25 -8.99 9.11 9.21
CA LEU A 25 -8.74 10.26 8.33
C LEU A 25 -7.23 10.46 8.12
N PHE A 26 -6.47 10.57 9.20
CA PHE A 26 -5.02 10.80 9.15
C PHE A 26 -4.32 9.45 9.04
N ASN A 27 -4.16 8.93 7.82
CA ASN A 27 -3.42 7.70 7.52
C ASN A 27 -2.69 7.77 6.17
N GLU A 28 -1.89 6.75 5.88
CA GLU A 28 -1.12 6.60 4.63
C GLU A 28 -1.99 6.70 3.37
N ASN A 29 -3.20 6.15 3.37
CA ASN A 29 -4.04 6.10 2.17
C ASN A 29 -4.57 7.49 1.81
N TRP A 30 -5.02 8.28 2.80
CA TRP A 30 -5.43 9.66 2.54
C TRP A 30 -4.26 10.56 2.18
N LEU A 31 -3.11 10.40 2.83
CA LEU A 31 -1.90 11.14 2.46
C LEU A 31 -1.51 10.86 1.00
N LEU A 32 -1.49 9.58 0.60
CA LEU A 32 -1.18 9.18 -0.77
C LEU A 32 -2.18 9.78 -1.77
N ARG A 33 -3.48 9.74 -1.47
CA ARG A 33 -4.52 10.33 -2.33
C ARG A 33 -4.29 11.82 -2.56
N ILE A 34 -4.04 12.58 -1.50
CA ILE A 34 -3.83 14.04 -1.58
C ILE A 34 -2.59 14.36 -2.42
N VAL A 35 -1.49 13.63 -2.19
CA VAL A 35 -0.24 13.81 -2.94
C VAL A 35 -0.44 13.49 -4.43
N ILE A 36 -1.03 12.33 -4.75
CA ILE A 36 -1.26 11.94 -6.14
C ILE A 36 -2.22 12.92 -6.84
N ASP A 37 -3.29 13.35 -6.16
CA ASP A 37 -4.24 14.30 -6.71
C ASP A 37 -3.56 15.63 -7.09
N TRP A 38 -2.63 16.11 -6.26
CA TRP A 38 -1.82 17.27 -6.59
C TRP A 38 -0.98 17.06 -7.85
N PHE A 39 -0.25 15.93 -7.96
CA PHE A 39 0.55 15.62 -9.17
C PHE A 39 -0.31 15.45 -10.43
N ALA A 40 -1.54 14.95 -10.29
CA ALA A 40 -2.49 14.82 -11.40
C ALA A 40 -2.96 16.19 -11.92
N GLY A 41 -3.06 17.20 -11.04
CA GLY A 41 -3.40 18.58 -11.41
C GLY A 41 -2.22 19.43 -11.92
N HIS A 42 -0.98 19.01 -11.66
CA HIS A 42 0.23 19.81 -11.91
C HIS A 42 1.21 19.15 -12.88
N SER A 43 0.70 18.57 -13.97
CA SER A 43 1.53 17.91 -14.99
C SER A 43 2.47 18.89 -15.69
N GLY A 44 3.78 18.71 -15.57
CA GLY A 44 4.77 19.53 -16.29
C GLY A 44 6.20 19.01 -16.12
N ASP A 45 6.58 18.74 -14.87
CA ASP A 45 7.88 18.15 -14.55
C ASP A 45 7.76 16.64 -14.39
N ARG A 46 8.76 15.89 -14.90
CA ARG A 46 8.80 14.43 -14.79
C ARG A 46 9.32 14.01 -13.41
N TYR A 47 8.45 14.08 -12.42
CA TYR A 47 8.65 13.39 -11.15
C TYR A 47 8.12 11.94 -11.23
N PRO A 48 8.57 11.03 -10.35
CA PRO A 48 8.10 9.64 -10.34
C PRO A 48 6.57 9.47 -10.18
N LEU A 49 5.89 10.48 -9.62
CA LEU A 49 4.43 10.52 -9.43
C LEU A 49 3.69 11.28 -10.53
N SER A 50 4.39 11.88 -11.50
CA SER A 50 3.76 12.64 -12.58
C SER A 50 3.04 11.71 -13.56
N LEU A 51 1.83 12.09 -13.95
CA LEU A 51 1.03 11.36 -14.92
C LEU A 51 1.47 11.71 -16.34
N ARG A 52 1.58 10.69 -17.20
CA ARG A 52 1.74 10.90 -18.64
C ARG A 52 0.42 11.40 -19.27
N PRO A 53 0.47 12.03 -20.45
CA PRO A 53 -0.74 12.36 -21.20
C PRO A 53 -1.62 11.13 -21.42
N GLY A 54 -2.90 11.22 -21.02
CA GLY A 54 -3.86 10.12 -21.11
C GLY A 54 -3.83 9.13 -19.94
N ALA A 55 -2.84 9.22 -19.05
CA ALA A 55 -2.83 8.44 -17.81
C ALA A 55 -3.82 9.00 -16.78
N ARG A 56 -4.18 8.17 -15.81
CA ARG A 56 -5.00 8.53 -14.65
C ARG A 56 -4.46 7.86 -13.39
N TRP A 57 -5.06 8.17 -12.25
CA TRP A 57 -4.77 7.52 -10.99
C TRP A 57 -5.99 6.86 -10.36
N PHE A 58 -5.75 5.89 -9.49
CA PHE A 58 -6.79 5.24 -8.68
C PHE A 58 -6.17 4.74 -7.37
N SER A 59 -6.88 4.87 -6.25
CA SER A 59 -6.45 4.29 -4.97
C SER A 59 -7.08 2.93 -4.72
N GLU A 60 -6.39 2.05 -4.01
CA GLU A 60 -6.92 0.75 -3.56
C GLU A 60 -7.32 -0.21 -4.71
N ALA A 61 -6.58 -0.14 -5.83
CA ALA A 61 -6.78 -1.00 -6.98
C ALA A 61 -6.46 -2.47 -6.68
N TRP A 62 -7.22 -3.40 -7.26
CA TRP A 62 -7.00 -4.84 -7.14
C TRP A 62 -6.23 -5.35 -8.35
N LEU A 63 -4.97 -5.72 -8.11
CA LEU A 63 -4.10 -6.31 -9.10
C LEU A 63 -4.35 -7.83 -9.19
N PRO A 64 -4.55 -8.37 -10.40
CA PRO A 64 -4.63 -9.80 -10.60
C PRO A 64 -3.32 -10.51 -10.24
N SER A 65 -3.45 -11.75 -9.76
CA SER A 65 -2.31 -12.61 -9.42
C SER A 65 -2.17 -13.75 -10.44
N ALA A 66 -0.93 -14.16 -10.72
CA ALA A 66 -0.66 -15.40 -11.46
C ALA A 66 -1.00 -16.66 -10.64
N PHE A 67 -1.17 -16.48 -9.32
CA PHE A 67 -1.40 -17.55 -8.33
C PHE A 67 -2.87 -17.64 -7.89
N LEU A 68 -3.81 -17.17 -8.73
CA LEU A 68 -5.25 -17.35 -8.47
C LEU A 68 -5.65 -18.83 -8.46
N SER A 69 -6.76 -19.12 -7.78
CA SER A 69 -7.32 -20.47 -7.63
C SER A 69 -7.55 -21.17 -8.96
N ARG A 70 -6.99 -22.37 -9.13
CA ARG A 70 -7.22 -23.22 -10.32
C ARG A 70 -8.51 -24.03 -10.21
N TYR A 71 -8.86 -24.43 -9.00
CA TYR A 71 -10.06 -25.17 -8.64
C TYR A 71 -10.52 -24.76 -7.23
N ARG A 72 -11.74 -25.13 -6.83
CA ARG A 72 -12.29 -24.79 -5.51
C ARG A 72 -11.48 -25.47 -4.41
N GLY A 73 -10.98 -24.68 -3.46
CA GLY A 73 -10.19 -25.19 -2.32
C GLY A 73 -8.70 -25.41 -2.64
N ASP A 74 -8.21 -24.83 -3.75
CA ASP A 74 -6.78 -24.82 -4.08
C ASP A 74 -5.97 -24.17 -2.95
N LYS A 75 -5.18 -24.99 -2.25
CA LYS A 75 -4.41 -24.56 -1.07
C LYS A 75 -3.24 -23.67 -1.43
N LEU A 76 -2.79 -23.73 -2.68
CA LEU A 76 -1.76 -22.84 -3.20
C LEU A 76 -2.37 -21.52 -3.66
N ALA A 77 -3.68 -21.39 -3.78
CA ALA A 77 -4.26 -20.16 -4.31
C ALA A 77 -4.00 -18.94 -3.42
N GLU A 78 -3.85 -17.81 -4.08
CA GLU A 78 -3.87 -16.48 -3.50
C GLU A 78 -5.04 -15.66 -4.03
N SER A 79 -5.39 -14.62 -3.29
CA SER A 79 -6.31 -13.59 -3.75
C SER A 79 -5.58 -12.57 -4.64
N ARG A 80 -6.35 -11.62 -5.16
CA ARG A 80 -5.80 -10.40 -5.75
C ARG A 80 -5.00 -9.61 -4.71
N THR A 81 -4.04 -8.83 -5.18
CA THR A 81 -3.26 -7.91 -4.33
C THR A 81 -3.89 -6.53 -4.37
N HIS A 82 -4.00 -5.89 -3.22
CA HIS A 82 -4.41 -4.50 -3.12
C HIS A 82 -3.17 -3.62 -3.23
N ALA A 83 -3.21 -2.63 -4.13
CA ALA A 83 -2.23 -1.57 -4.19
C ALA A 83 -2.83 -0.30 -3.57
N ASP A 84 -2.06 0.41 -2.74
CA ASP A 84 -2.54 1.66 -2.11
C ASP A 84 -2.84 2.72 -3.18
N GLY A 85 -2.02 2.80 -4.22
CA GLY A 85 -2.22 3.67 -5.38
C GLY A 85 -1.69 3.06 -6.68
N VAL A 86 -2.29 3.47 -7.80
CA VAL A 86 -1.82 3.14 -9.16
C VAL A 86 -1.89 4.38 -10.05
N LEU A 87 -0.88 4.57 -10.89
CA LEU A 87 -0.81 5.60 -11.93
C LEU A 87 -0.60 4.93 -13.29
N GLY A 88 -1.25 5.43 -14.34
CA GLY A 88 -0.99 4.95 -15.69
C GLY A 88 -2.21 4.86 -16.58
N HIS A 89 -2.10 4.06 -17.63
CA HIS A 89 -3.14 3.85 -18.63
C HIS A 89 -3.83 2.52 -18.35
N PHE A 90 -4.97 2.59 -17.68
CA PHE A 90 -5.67 1.41 -17.21
C PHE A 90 -7.16 1.68 -17.09
N VAL A 91 -7.93 0.60 -17.13
CA VAL A 91 -9.35 0.56 -16.78
C VAL A 91 -9.52 -0.09 -15.40
N ILE A 92 -10.49 0.42 -14.63
CA ILE A 92 -10.99 -0.27 -13.44
C ILE A 92 -12.29 -0.92 -13.89
N GLY A 93 -12.51 -2.18 -13.52
CA GLY A 93 -13.73 -2.92 -13.83
C GLY A 93 -15.00 -2.25 -13.28
N ASP A 94 -16.12 -2.98 -13.32
CA ASP A 94 -17.41 -2.46 -12.87
C ASP A 94 -17.34 -1.85 -11.46
N PRO A 95 -18.16 -0.84 -11.11
CA PRO A 95 -18.07 -0.09 -9.85
C PRO A 95 -18.05 -0.93 -8.57
N GLY A 96 -18.52 -2.18 -8.61
CA GLY A 96 -18.47 -3.14 -7.50
C GLY A 96 -17.17 -3.94 -7.36
N THR A 97 -16.27 -3.86 -8.34
CA THR A 97 -14.97 -4.54 -8.33
C THR A 97 -13.87 -3.56 -8.70
N ALA A 98 -12.97 -3.25 -7.75
CA ALA A 98 -11.78 -2.43 -8.00
C ALA A 98 -10.71 -3.15 -8.85
N GLY A 99 -11.10 -4.10 -9.71
CA GLY A 99 -10.20 -4.89 -10.53
C GLY A 99 -9.53 -4.04 -11.62
N LEU A 100 -8.21 -4.01 -11.64
CA LEU A 100 -7.44 -3.28 -12.64
C LEU A 100 -7.15 -4.15 -13.87
N SER A 101 -7.32 -3.56 -15.06
CA SER A 101 -6.77 -4.06 -16.31
C SER A 101 -6.02 -2.94 -17.02
N LEU A 102 -4.83 -3.25 -17.54
CA LEU A 102 -4.03 -2.29 -18.30
C LEU A 102 -4.68 -2.02 -19.67
N GLU A 103 -4.45 -0.83 -20.22
CA GLU A 103 -4.81 -0.55 -21.61
C GLU A 103 -3.79 -1.18 -22.58
N PRO A 104 -4.19 -1.64 -23.78
CA PRO A 104 -3.28 -2.36 -24.70
C PRO A 104 -2.06 -1.54 -25.17
N ASP A 105 -2.21 -0.22 -25.25
CA ASP A 105 -1.18 0.74 -25.67
C ASP A 105 -0.54 1.49 -24.49
N ALA A 106 -0.76 1.02 -23.26
CA ALA A 106 -0.27 1.66 -22.04
C ALA A 106 1.24 1.92 -22.06
N ARG A 107 1.61 3.18 -21.80
CA ARG A 107 3.01 3.64 -21.71
C ARG A 107 3.47 3.93 -20.29
N GLN A 108 2.55 3.92 -19.34
CA GLN A 108 2.82 4.12 -17.92
C GLN A 108 2.00 3.12 -17.13
N PHE A 109 2.65 2.46 -16.19
CA PHE A 109 2.04 1.65 -15.14
C PHE A 109 2.93 1.67 -13.90
N THR A 110 2.53 2.49 -12.94
CA THR A 110 3.22 2.65 -11.66
C THR A 110 2.32 2.15 -10.55
N VAL A 111 2.82 1.23 -9.73
CA VAL A 111 2.14 0.74 -8.53
C VAL A 111 2.80 1.35 -7.31
N ILE A 112 2.00 1.83 -6.36
CA ILE A 112 2.47 2.62 -5.22
C ILE A 112 1.97 2.00 -3.92
N GLU A 113 2.87 1.88 -2.96
CA GLU A 113 2.59 1.50 -1.57
C GLU A 113 2.97 2.63 -0.62
N GLY A 114 2.02 3.07 0.18
CA GLY A 114 2.23 4.06 1.23
C GLY A 114 2.55 3.37 2.55
N LYS A 115 3.57 3.84 3.27
CA LYS A 115 3.89 3.37 4.61
C LYS A 115 4.17 4.57 5.51
N LEU A 116 3.74 4.50 6.77
CA LEU A 116 4.16 5.44 7.81
C LEU A 116 5.13 4.76 8.78
N TYR A 117 4.66 3.72 9.48
CA TYR A 117 5.47 3.02 10.48
C TYR A 117 5.58 1.51 10.29
N ASN A 118 4.64 0.92 9.55
CA ASN A 118 4.64 -0.51 9.28
C ASN A 118 5.70 -0.87 8.25
N ARG A 119 6.24 -2.08 8.36
CA ARG A 119 7.01 -2.70 7.27
C ARG A 119 6.04 -3.18 6.20
N LEU A 120 6.58 -3.65 5.08
CA LEU A 120 5.79 -4.43 4.13
C LEU A 120 5.26 -5.70 4.81
N SER A 121 4.08 -6.17 4.38
CA SER A 121 3.53 -7.42 4.91
C SER A 121 4.49 -8.58 4.60
N PRO A 122 4.90 -9.39 5.59
CA PRO A 122 5.97 -10.38 5.43
C PRO A 122 5.56 -11.60 4.58
N GLY A 123 4.26 -11.79 4.36
CA GLY A 123 3.73 -12.88 3.54
C GLY A 123 2.27 -13.18 3.84
N VAL A 124 1.71 -14.16 3.14
CA VAL A 124 0.35 -14.66 3.39
C VAL A 124 0.40 -16.02 4.07
N ARG A 125 -0.70 -16.41 4.72
CA ARG A 125 -0.81 -17.68 5.45
C ARG A 125 -0.36 -18.91 4.64
N ASN A 126 -0.67 -18.94 3.35
CA ASN A 126 -0.35 -20.06 2.45
C ASN A 126 1.03 -19.92 1.77
N ALA A 127 1.68 -18.77 1.90
CA ALA A 127 3.01 -18.48 1.34
C ALA A 127 3.78 -17.50 2.24
N PRO A 128 4.29 -17.95 3.41
CA PRO A 128 4.90 -17.06 4.40
C PRO A 128 6.18 -16.36 3.94
N SER A 129 6.82 -16.87 2.89
CA SER A 129 8.02 -16.27 2.28
C SER A 129 7.72 -15.35 1.09
N TYR A 130 6.44 -15.20 0.72
CA TYR A 130 6.01 -14.40 -0.42
C TYR A 130 5.41 -13.09 0.07
N ASP A 131 6.31 -12.17 0.41
CA ASP A 131 5.99 -10.87 0.99
C ASP A 131 5.31 -9.92 0.00
N GLN A 132 4.92 -8.75 0.51
CA GLN A 132 4.17 -7.77 -0.25
C GLN A 132 4.91 -7.24 -1.48
N ALA A 133 6.23 -7.01 -1.40
CA ALA A 133 7.00 -6.52 -2.55
C ALA A 133 7.04 -7.58 -3.65
N ALA A 134 7.42 -8.82 -3.30
CA ALA A 134 7.45 -9.93 -4.26
C ALA A 134 6.07 -10.16 -4.88
N ARG A 135 5.02 -10.10 -4.05
CA ARG A 135 3.64 -10.27 -4.50
C ARG A 135 3.17 -9.17 -5.44
N THR A 136 3.50 -7.92 -5.13
CA THR A 136 3.12 -6.79 -5.96
C THR A 136 3.79 -6.84 -7.33
N VAL A 137 5.10 -7.07 -7.38
CA VAL A 137 5.85 -7.16 -8.64
C VAL A 137 5.40 -8.36 -9.50
N ALA A 138 5.11 -9.51 -8.88
CA ALA A 138 4.50 -10.63 -9.58
C ALA A 138 3.10 -10.30 -10.13
N CYS A 139 2.28 -9.54 -9.40
CA CYS A 139 0.99 -9.06 -9.91
C CYS A 139 1.16 -8.08 -11.07
N VAL A 140 2.19 -7.21 -11.05
CA VAL A 140 2.53 -6.33 -12.18
C VAL A 140 2.83 -7.15 -13.44
N ALA A 141 3.63 -8.21 -13.32
CA ALA A 141 3.92 -9.10 -14.44
C ALA A 141 2.65 -9.80 -14.97
N GLU A 142 1.75 -10.23 -14.08
CA GLU A 142 0.46 -10.81 -14.48
C GLU A 142 -0.47 -9.79 -15.17
N VAL A 143 -0.48 -8.53 -14.74
CA VAL A 143 -1.22 -7.45 -15.40
C VAL A 143 -0.76 -7.29 -16.85
N LEU A 144 0.57 -7.22 -17.06
CA LEU A 144 1.16 -7.10 -18.40
C LEU A 144 0.85 -8.31 -19.28
N ARG A 145 0.99 -9.53 -18.73
CA ARG A 145 0.68 -10.78 -19.43
C ARG A 145 -0.76 -10.83 -19.94
N ARG A 146 -1.72 -10.43 -19.11
CA ARG A 146 -3.15 -10.52 -19.45
C ARG A 146 -3.54 -9.73 -20.68
N VAL A 147 -2.82 -8.66 -20.97
CA VAL A 147 -3.05 -7.80 -22.14
C VAL A 147 -2.00 -8.00 -23.24
N GLY A 148 -1.05 -8.93 -23.04
CA GLY A 148 0.02 -9.19 -24.01
C GLY A 148 1.00 -8.02 -24.16
N ARG A 149 1.16 -7.16 -23.15
CA ARG A 149 2.02 -5.97 -23.21
C ARG A 149 3.44 -6.31 -22.77
N ASP A 150 4.40 -6.30 -23.70
CA ASP A 150 5.82 -6.48 -23.37
C ASP A 150 6.26 -5.42 -22.34
N PRO A 151 6.86 -5.81 -21.18
CA PRO A 151 7.39 -4.87 -20.20
C PRO A 151 8.30 -3.79 -20.82
N ALA A 152 9.11 -4.14 -21.82
CA ALA A 152 10.03 -3.21 -22.47
C ALA A 152 9.31 -2.08 -23.25
N SER A 153 8.04 -2.28 -23.61
CA SER A 153 7.21 -1.31 -24.33
C SER A 153 6.46 -0.33 -23.42
N VAL A 154 6.55 -0.50 -22.10
CA VAL A 154 6.00 0.46 -21.13
C VAL A 154 7.12 1.42 -20.75
N ASP A 155 6.96 2.70 -21.10
CA ASP A 155 7.99 3.73 -20.89
C ASP A 155 8.26 3.95 -19.39
N ASP A 156 7.20 4.04 -18.58
CA ASP A 156 7.27 4.24 -17.14
C ASP A 156 6.63 3.03 -16.43
N LEU A 157 7.46 2.04 -16.10
CA LEU A 157 7.06 0.83 -15.36
C LEU A 157 7.75 0.83 -14.01
N ALA A 158 6.99 1.04 -12.93
CA ALA A 158 7.58 1.24 -11.61
C ALA A 158 6.77 0.61 -10.47
N TYR A 159 7.47 0.22 -9.41
CA TYR A 159 6.94 -0.08 -8.10
C TYR A 159 7.60 0.88 -7.09
N LEU A 160 6.78 1.76 -6.53
CA LEU A 160 7.21 2.81 -5.62
C LEU A 160 6.74 2.52 -4.20
N ILE A 161 7.63 2.71 -3.23
CA ILE A 161 7.27 2.77 -1.82
C ILE A 161 7.46 4.20 -1.35
N LEU A 162 6.41 4.79 -0.76
CA LEU A 162 6.51 6.07 -0.07
C LEU A 162 6.52 5.81 1.43
N ALA A 163 7.58 6.27 2.09
CA ALA A 163 7.76 6.07 3.53
C ALA A 163 8.48 7.26 4.16
N PRO A 164 8.42 7.47 5.49
CA PRO A 164 9.20 8.52 6.13
C PRO A 164 10.70 8.32 5.87
N GLN A 165 11.44 9.41 5.64
CA GLN A 165 12.89 9.37 5.36
C GLN A 165 13.66 8.53 6.39
N ALA A 166 13.38 8.74 7.68
CA ALA A 166 14.03 7.98 8.76
C ALA A 166 13.88 6.45 8.62
N ARG A 167 12.75 5.97 8.08
CA ARG A 167 12.51 4.53 7.86
C ARG A 167 13.28 4.00 6.66
N ILE A 168 13.48 4.84 5.65
CA ILE A 168 14.29 4.51 4.47
C ILE A 168 15.76 4.45 4.89
N ASP A 169 16.23 5.43 5.66
CA ASP A 169 17.60 5.51 6.18
C ASP A 169 17.95 4.33 7.10
N ASP A 170 16.99 3.88 7.91
CA ASP A 170 17.09 2.66 8.72
C ASP A 170 17.20 1.36 7.89
N GLY A 171 17.11 1.46 6.55
CA GLY A 171 17.23 0.33 5.63
C GLY A 171 16.05 -0.64 5.70
N VAL A 172 14.91 -0.22 6.27
CA VAL A 172 13.77 -1.10 6.58
C VAL A 172 13.26 -1.87 5.37
N PHE A 173 13.31 -1.25 4.19
CA PHE A 173 12.78 -1.82 2.94
C PHE A 173 13.86 -2.36 2.01
N ALA A 174 15.14 -2.04 2.26
CA ALA A 174 16.23 -2.20 1.30
C ALA A 174 16.37 -3.64 0.78
N TRP A 175 16.28 -4.63 1.67
CA TRP A 175 16.34 -6.02 1.26
C TRP A 175 15.02 -6.49 0.60
N GLU A 176 13.87 -6.09 1.13
CA GLU A 176 12.55 -6.55 0.65
C GLU A 176 12.25 -6.06 -0.76
N THR A 177 12.71 -4.86 -1.13
CA THR A 177 12.52 -4.26 -2.46
C THR A 177 13.65 -4.54 -3.44
N SER A 178 14.72 -5.24 -3.03
CA SER A 178 15.78 -5.59 -3.96
C SER A 178 15.31 -6.60 -5.01
N GLY A 179 15.75 -6.41 -6.26
CA GLY A 179 15.41 -7.31 -7.35
C GLY A 179 15.82 -8.77 -7.07
N GLU A 180 16.96 -9.00 -6.44
CA GLU A 180 17.42 -10.34 -6.03
C GLU A 180 16.45 -11.01 -5.05
N SER A 181 16.05 -10.29 -4.01
CA SER A 181 15.14 -10.78 -2.98
C SER A 181 13.76 -11.10 -3.56
N ILE A 182 13.22 -10.20 -4.38
CA ILE A 182 11.97 -10.40 -5.10
C ILE A 182 12.08 -11.62 -6.02
N HIS A 183 13.10 -11.70 -6.87
CA HIS A 183 13.33 -12.84 -7.75
C HIS A 183 13.32 -14.16 -6.98
N ARG A 184 14.10 -14.25 -5.90
CA ARG A 184 14.20 -15.46 -5.08
C ARG A 184 12.86 -15.89 -4.48
N LYS A 185 12.09 -14.93 -3.96
CA LYS A 185 10.78 -15.20 -3.33
C LYS A 185 9.76 -15.65 -4.37
N VAL A 186 9.71 -15.01 -5.54
CA VAL A 186 8.79 -15.42 -6.61
C VAL A 186 9.20 -16.75 -7.22
N ARG A 187 10.51 -17.02 -7.40
CA ARG A 187 11.00 -18.31 -7.89
C ARG A 187 10.56 -19.44 -6.98
N ARG A 188 10.82 -19.29 -5.66
CA ARG A 188 10.36 -20.26 -4.65
C ARG A 188 8.85 -20.47 -4.73
N ARG A 189 8.10 -19.39 -4.93
CA ARG A 189 6.65 -19.49 -5.05
C ARG A 189 6.21 -20.25 -6.29
N VAL A 190 6.91 -20.09 -7.41
CA VAL A 190 6.66 -20.83 -8.66
C VAL A 190 6.97 -22.32 -8.52
N GLU A 191 8.06 -22.67 -7.82
CA GLU A 191 8.45 -24.07 -7.58
C GLU A 191 7.36 -24.86 -6.85
N GLU A 192 6.57 -24.22 -5.99
CA GLU A 192 5.43 -24.84 -5.29
C GLU A 192 4.32 -25.32 -6.25
N TYR A 193 4.31 -24.83 -7.49
CA TYR A 193 3.36 -25.22 -8.55
C TYR A 193 3.90 -26.32 -9.49
N ALA A 194 5.04 -26.94 -9.17
CA ALA A 194 5.56 -28.13 -9.86
C ALA A 194 5.60 -28.00 -11.40
N GLY A 195 6.07 -26.85 -11.90
CA GLY A 195 6.25 -26.60 -13.33
C GLY A 195 5.11 -25.84 -14.02
N GLU A 196 3.91 -25.79 -13.44
CA GLU A 196 2.75 -25.13 -14.07
C GLU A 196 2.93 -23.60 -14.27
N ARG A 197 3.89 -23.01 -13.57
CA ARG A 197 4.16 -21.56 -13.58
C ARG A 197 5.52 -21.18 -14.19
N ASP A 198 6.27 -22.14 -14.71
CA ASP A 198 7.66 -21.92 -15.18
C ASP A 198 7.71 -21.04 -16.43
N ALA A 199 6.79 -21.27 -17.38
CA ALA A 199 6.67 -20.44 -18.58
C ALA A 199 6.28 -18.99 -18.22
N TRP A 200 5.30 -18.80 -17.33
CA TRP A 200 4.95 -17.46 -16.84
C TRP A 200 6.15 -16.78 -16.16
N PHE A 201 6.89 -17.52 -15.35
CA PHE A 201 8.04 -16.98 -14.65
C PHE A 201 9.10 -16.47 -15.63
N THR A 202 9.46 -17.31 -16.60
CA THR A 202 10.54 -17.04 -17.56
C THR A 202 10.14 -15.98 -18.59
N ASP A 203 8.92 -16.08 -19.12
CA ASP A 203 8.47 -15.27 -20.26
C ASP A 203 7.88 -13.92 -19.84
N TRP A 204 7.40 -13.79 -18.59
CA TRP A 204 6.71 -12.58 -18.13
C TRP A 204 7.30 -11.98 -16.87
N PHE A 205 7.52 -12.78 -15.82
CA PHE A 205 8.00 -12.24 -14.55
C PHE A 205 9.46 -11.76 -14.64
N GLU A 206 10.39 -12.56 -15.15
CA GLU A 206 11.79 -12.16 -15.23
C GLU A 206 12.02 -10.91 -16.12
N PRO A 207 11.41 -10.81 -17.33
CA PRO A 207 11.50 -9.58 -18.12
C PRO A 207 10.91 -8.37 -17.39
N THR A 208 9.78 -8.56 -16.70
CA THR A 208 9.16 -7.50 -15.89
C THR A 208 10.12 -7.05 -14.81
N LEU A 209 10.71 -7.98 -14.05
CA LEU A 209 11.61 -7.66 -12.94
C LEU A 209 12.89 -6.95 -13.41
N ARG A 210 13.42 -7.31 -14.58
CA ARG A 210 14.57 -6.60 -15.18
C ARG A 210 14.23 -5.17 -15.60
N ARG A 211 12.98 -4.92 -15.97
CA ARG A 211 12.52 -3.64 -16.54
C ARG A 211 11.92 -2.69 -15.51
N ILE A 212 11.23 -3.23 -14.51
CA ILE A 212 10.51 -2.45 -13.51
C ILE A 212 11.50 -1.67 -12.66
N GLU A 213 11.20 -0.41 -12.47
CA GLU A 213 11.90 0.44 -11.55
C GLU A 213 11.41 0.20 -10.12
N LEU A 214 12.33 -0.17 -9.22
CA LEU A 214 12.04 -0.40 -7.81
C LEU A 214 12.63 0.76 -7.00
N ARG A 215 11.80 1.63 -6.44
CA ARG A 215 12.26 2.80 -5.68
C ARG A 215 11.55 2.97 -4.35
N CYS A 216 12.28 3.48 -3.37
CA CYS A 216 11.73 4.04 -2.15
C CYS A 216 11.92 5.56 -2.23
N LEU A 217 10.83 6.31 -2.04
CA LEU A 217 10.82 7.77 -2.01
C LEU A 217 10.36 8.21 -0.63
N SER A 218 10.91 9.29 -0.10
CA SER A 218 10.44 9.80 1.17
C SER A 218 9.18 10.63 1.02
N TRP A 219 8.31 10.64 2.03
CA TRP A 219 7.19 11.58 2.07
C TRP A 219 7.71 13.02 2.08
N GLU A 220 8.78 13.25 2.82
CA GLU A 220 9.45 14.54 2.97
C GLU A 220 9.93 15.10 1.63
N ASP A 221 10.68 14.33 0.82
CA ASP A 221 11.14 14.77 -0.50
C ASP A 221 9.97 15.12 -1.43
N ILE A 222 8.90 14.30 -1.38
CA ILE A 222 7.71 14.54 -2.20
C ILE A 222 7.00 15.84 -1.77
N ILE A 223 6.88 16.08 -0.47
CA ILE A 223 6.29 17.31 0.07
C ILE A 223 7.14 18.53 -0.27
N GLU A 224 8.48 18.41 -0.23
CA GLU A 224 9.40 19.47 -0.65
C GLU A 224 9.23 19.81 -2.14
N VAL A 225 9.08 18.79 -3.00
CA VAL A 225 8.77 18.99 -4.42
C VAL A 225 7.45 19.75 -4.59
N VAL A 226 6.40 19.36 -3.87
CA VAL A 226 5.13 20.09 -3.91
C VAL A 226 5.33 21.54 -3.47
N ALA A 227 5.99 21.77 -2.34
CA ALA A 227 6.21 23.09 -1.77
C ALA A 227 7.03 24.02 -2.67
N PHE A 228 7.97 23.46 -3.44
CA PHE A 228 8.77 24.19 -4.42
C PHE A 228 7.89 24.78 -5.55
N HIS A 229 6.88 24.04 -6.01
CA HIS A 229 5.97 24.45 -7.09
C HIS A 229 4.76 25.23 -6.59
N ASP A 230 4.23 24.84 -5.44
CA ASP A 230 3.09 25.44 -4.77
C ASP A 230 3.30 25.39 -3.26
N THR A 231 3.78 26.52 -2.72
CA THR A 231 4.09 26.65 -1.30
C THR A 231 2.87 26.46 -0.40
N GLU A 232 1.67 26.87 -0.84
CA GLU A 232 0.44 26.72 -0.04
C GLU A 232 0.05 25.24 0.06
N SER A 233 -0.02 24.54 -1.07
CA SER A 233 -0.27 23.10 -1.08
C SER A 233 0.81 22.33 -0.30
N GLY A 234 2.08 22.70 -0.46
CA GLY A 234 3.19 22.08 0.27
C GLY A 234 3.01 22.17 1.79
N GLN A 235 2.67 23.36 2.31
CA GLN A 235 2.40 23.56 3.73
C GLN A 235 1.17 22.78 4.21
N PHE A 236 0.11 22.72 3.41
CA PHE A 236 -1.09 21.96 3.73
C PHE A 236 -0.79 20.45 3.84
N ILE A 237 -0.09 19.90 2.85
CA ILE A 237 0.27 18.47 2.84
C ILE A 237 1.25 18.14 3.96
N ASP A 238 2.24 19.00 4.24
CA ASP A 238 3.17 18.82 5.37
C ASP A 238 2.43 18.77 6.72
N SER A 239 1.49 19.70 6.94
CA SER A 239 0.64 19.71 8.13
C SER A 239 -0.20 18.43 8.25
N PHE A 240 -0.77 17.96 7.14
CA PHE A 240 -1.52 16.70 7.10
C PHE A 240 -0.62 15.49 7.40
N TYR A 241 0.57 15.45 6.81
CA TYR A 241 1.58 14.43 7.07
C TYR A 241 2.00 14.39 8.54
N GLY A 242 2.23 15.55 9.17
CA GLY A 242 2.51 15.65 10.61
C GLY A 242 1.39 15.07 11.49
N LYS A 243 0.13 15.28 11.11
CA LYS A 243 -1.02 14.64 11.78
C LYS A 243 -1.02 13.12 11.57
N CYS A 244 -0.75 12.64 10.36
CA CYS A 244 -0.60 11.22 10.06
C CYS A 244 0.48 10.56 10.94
N LEU A 245 1.67 11.18 11.04
CA LEU A 245 2.73 10.69 11.91
C LEU A 245 2.30 10.67 13.38
N ARG A 246 1.66 11.73 13.86
CA ARG A 246 1.21 11.85 15.26
C ARG A 246 0.21 10.76 15.64
N TYR A 247 -0.84 10.55 14.84
CA TYR A 247 -1.92 9.63 15.18
C TYR A 247 -1.56 8.16 14.95
N ASN A 248 -0.63 7.86 14.03
CA ASN A 248 -0.23 6.48 13.72
C ASN A 248 1.06 6.03 14.41
N ARG A 249 1.66 6.88 15.28
CA ARG A 249 2.89 6.53 15.98
C ARG A 249 2.70 5.20 16.75
N PRO A 250 3.56 4.18 16.52
CA PRO A 250 3.46 2.92 17.24
C PRO A 250 3.56 3.20 18.72
N GLN A 251 2.54 2.79 19.48
CA GLN A 251 2.56 2.87 20.93
C GLN A 251 3.51 1.79 21.48
N ALA A 252 4.82 1.99 21.32
CA ALA A 252 5.75 1.38 22.26
C ALA A 252 5.51 2.06 23.61
N LEU A 253 4.79 1.40 24.52
CA LEU A 253 4.51 1.85 25.90
C LEU A 253 3.57 3.05 26.06
N ALA A 254 2.43 3.10 25.37
CA ALA A 254 1.28 3.86 25.90
C ALA A 254 0.60 3.01 26.99
N SER A 255 1.27 2.90 28.15
CA SER A 255 0.63 2.55 29.40
C SER A 255 -0.54 3.51 29.60
N PHE A 256 -1.76 3.09 29.32
CA PHE A 256 -2.94 3.77 29.86
C PHE A 256 -2.93 3.56 31.38
N PRO A 257 -2.74 4.59 32.23
CA PRO A 257 -3.06 4.47 33.64
C PRO A 257 -4.58 4.63 33.74
N GLY A 258 -5.31 3.54 33.49
CA GLY A 258 -6.72 3.66 33.13
C GLY A 258 -7.66 2.53 33.50
N ARG A 259 -7.29 1.59 34.38
CA ARG A 259 -8.27 0.80 35.14
C ARG A 259 -7.75 0.60 36.56
N ARG A 260 -8.20 1.47 37.48
CA ARG A 260 -8.30 1.10 38.90
C ARG A 260 -9.31 -0.05 38.99
N CYS A 261 -8.83 -1.28 39.06
CA CYS A 261 -9.61 -2.37 39.62
C CYS A 261 -9.83 -2.09 41.12
N ARG A 262 -10.90 -1.35 41.45
CA ARG A 262 -11.73 -1.66 42.61
C ARG A 262 -12.42 -2.99 42.25
N SER A 263 -12.47 -4.05 43.04
CA SER A 263 -12.32 -4.23 44.47
C SER A 263 -12.20 -5.74 44.75
N ASN A 264 -11.16 -6.19 45.44
CA ASN A 264 -11.23 -7.45 46.19
C ASN A 264 -11.59 -7.10 47.63
N ARG A 265 -12.88 -7.27 47.99
CA ARG A 265 -13.27 -7.44 49.39
C ARG A 265 -12.88 -8.87 49.79
N PRO A 266 -12.16 -9.08 50.89
CA PRO A 266 -11.91 -10.42 51.41
C PRO A 266 -13.21 -10.98 52.02
N ALA A 267 -13.50 -12.24 51.70
CA ALA A 267 -14.56 -13.00 52.34
C ALA A 267 -14.22 -13.21 53.82
N ALA A 268 -15.10 -12.75 54.70
CA ALA A 268 -15.04 -13.04 56.12
C ALA A 268 -15.31 -14.54 56.33
N ALA A 269 -14.38 -15.21 57.01
CA ALA A 269 -14.57 -16.54 57.55
C ALA A 269 -15.33 -16.44 58.88
N GLU A 270 -16.62 -16.74 58.87
CA GLU A 270 -17.36 -17.04 60.10
C GLU A 270 -17.22 -18.52 60.44
N ARG A 271 -16.44 -18.79 61.48
CA ARG A 271 -16.56 -19.99 62.31
C ARG A 271 -17.74 -19.79 63.24
N SER A 272 -18.68 -20.75 63.27
CA SER A 272 -19.15 -21.40 64.50
C SER A 272 -20.44 -22.18 64.22
N ARG A 273 -20.40 -23.51 64.43
CA ARG A 273 -21.51 -24.24 65.07
C ARG A 273 -20.90 -25.38 65.88
N ASP A 274 -20.79 -25.15 67.18
CA ASP A 274 -20.91 -26.19 68.19
C ASP A 274 -22.40 -26.51 68.37
N LYS A 275 -22.77 -27.77 68.20
CA LYS A 275 -23.66 -28.60 69.03
C LYS A 275 -24.04 -29.87 68.27
#